data_AF-A0A7D5RPA2-F1
#
_entry.id   AF-A0A7D5RPA2-F1
#
_cell.length_a   1.000
_cell.length_b   1.000
_cell.length_c   1.000
_cell.angle_alpha   90.00
_cell.angle_beta   90.00
_cell.angle_gamma   90.00
#
_symmetry.space_group_name_H-M   'P 1'
#
loop_
_entity.id
_entity.type
_entity.pdbx_description
1 polymer ?
#
loop_
_entity_poly.entity_id
_entity_poly.type
_entity_poly.pdbx_seq_one_letter_code
_entity_poly.pdbx_strand_id
1 'polypeptide(L)'
;MDLLNKRAEIIQNLDLQTRLKHLPVLNLGNRRGDSDYIDFLQPEELNFSIMKGLDCKQRPFISLKLVDPKGHLFVVTLFQRYSSDEAWKYPYDKDGWTWGSSFDGFEASFDRIRSEKDYDF
;
A
#
# COMPACT_ATOMS: atom_id res chain seq x y z
N MET A 1 -10.40 -25.51 15.21
CA MET A 1 -9.26 -25.16 14.33
C MET A 1 -8.08 -26.01 14.77
N ASP A 2 -7.56 -26.88 13.90
CA ASP A 2 -6.54 -27.87 14.27
C ASP A 2 -5.15 -27.22 14.51
N LEU A 3 -4.33 -27.85 15.35
CA LEU A 3 -3.02 -27.36 15.81
C LEU A 3 -2.05 -27.13 14.64
N LEU A 4 -2.20 -27.90 13.55
CA LEU A 4 -1.43 -27.77 12.32
C LEU A 4 -1.70 -26.45 11.60
N ASN A 5 -2.97 -26.04 11.50
CA ASN A 5 -3.35 -24.78 10.84
C ASN A 5 -2.80 -23.57 11.60
N LYS A 6 -2.85 -23.60 12.94
CA LYS A 6 -2.31 -22.53 13.79
C LYS A 6 -0.79 -22.38 13.65
N ARG A 7 -0.05 -23.49 13.48
CA ARG A 7 1.40 -23.46 13.25
C ARG A 7 1.75 -22.87 11.89
N ALA A 8 1.02 -23.25 10.84
CA ALA A 8 1.23 -22.70 9.49
C ALA A 8 1.02 -21.18 9.47
N GLU A 9 -0.04 -20.70 10.11
CA GLU A 9 -0.33 -19.26 10.24
C GLU A 9 0.79 -18.50 10.96
N ILE A 10 1.31 -19.03 12.08
CA ILE A 10 2.42 -18.41 12.83
C ILE A 10 3.68 -18.31 11.96
N ILE A 11 4.01 -19.38 11.22
CA ILE A 11 5.20 -19.41 10.35
C ILE A 11 5.05 -18.38 9.22
N GLN A 12 3.86 -18.30 8.60
CA GLN A 12 3.59 -17.31 7.55
C GLN A 12 3.69 -15.87 8.08
N ASN A 13 3.17 -15.60 9.28
CA ASN A 13 3.24 -14.29 9.92
C ASN A 13 4.70 -13.89 10.26
N LEU A 14 5.51 -14.83 10.73
CA LEU A 14 6.94 -14.58 11.01
C LEU A 14 7.74 -14.31 9.73
N ASP A 15 7.44 -15.03 8.64
CA ASP A 15 8.04 -14.77 7.32
C ASP A 15 7.68 -13.36 6.83
N LEU A 16 6.41 -12.99 6.90
CA LEU A 16 5.93 -11.66 6.52
C LEU A 16 6.63 -10.54 7.28
N GLN A 17 6.71 -10.63 8.61
CA GLN A 17 7.40 -9.62 9.41
C GLN A 17 8.88 -9.50 9.04
N THR A 18 9.54 -10.62 8.79
CA THR A 18 10.95 -10.64 8.38
C THR A 18 11.12 -9.97 7.02
N ARG A 19 10.27 -10.31 6.05
CA ARG A 19 10.30 -9.72 4.71
C ARG A 19 10.03 -8.21 4.72
N LEU A 20 9.10 -7.74 5.56
CA LEU A 20 8.85 -6.31 5.75
C LEU A 20 10.05 -5.56 6.35
N LYS A 21 10.85 -6.21 7.22
CA LYS A 21 12.08 -5.60 7.78
C LYS A 21 13.14 -5.36 6.71
N HIS A 22 13.24 -6.24 5.71
CA HIS A 22 14.23 -6.16 4.64
C HIS A 22 13.80 -5.36 3.41
N LEU A 23 12.60 -4.77 3.40
CA LEU A 23 12.19 -3.88 2.31
C LEU A 23 13.16 -2.69 2.16
N PRO A 24 13.49 -2.28 0.92
CA PRO A 24 14.30 -1.11 0.67
C PRO A 24 13.62 0.16 1.18
N VAL A 25 14.44 1.12 1.64
CA VAL A 25 13.96 2.36 2.25
C VAL A 25 13.89 3.48 1.21
N LEU A 26 12.72 4.10 1.08
CA LEU A 26 12.50 5.32 0.30
C LEU A 26 12.64 6.53 1.22
N ASN A 27 13.57 7.44 0.92
CA ASN A 27 13.77 8.66 1.67
C ASN A 27 13.06 9.84 0.99
N LEU A 28 12.00 10.36 1.63
CA LEU A 28 11.25 11.52 1.12
C LEU A 28 11.87 12.87 1.52
N GLY A 29 12.82 12.88 2.46
CA GLY A 29 13.33 14.09 3.08
C GLY A 29 12.18 14.94 3.66
N ASN A 30 12.10 16.19 3.23
CA ASN A 30 11.06 17.14 3.66
C ASN A 30 9.89 17.27 2.65
N ARG A 31 9.81 16.40 1.64
CA ARG A 31 8.73 16.44 0.64
C ARG A 31 7.40 16.03 1.27
N ARG A 32 6.33 16.71 0.87
CA ARG A 32 4.94 16.42 1.24
C ARG A 32 4.00 16.86 0.14
N GLY A 33 2.89 16.14 -0.02
CA GLY A 33 1.78 16.56 -0.86
C GLY A 33 0.89 17.56 -0.13
N ASP A 34 -0.16 17.99 -0.82
CA ASP A 34 -1.18 18.84 -0.21
C ASP A 34 -1.91 18.07 0.89
N SER A 35 -2.34 18.77 1.94
CA SER A 35 -3.01 18.18 3.11
C SER A 35 -2.23 17.07 3.84
N ASP A 36 -0.90 17.04 3.67
CA ASP A 36 0.02 16.04 4.24
C ASP A 36 -0.20 14.60 3.73
N TYR A 37 -0.74 14.44 2.52
CA TYR A 37 -0.80 13.14 1.84
C TYR A 37 0.51 12.84 1.09
N ILE A 38 0.72 11.55 0.77
CA ILE A 38 1.86 11.07 -0.03
C ILE A 38 1.33 10.54 -1.37
N ASP A 39 0.83 11.45 -2.19
CA ASP A 39 0.19 11.23 -3.49
C ASP A 39 1.00 11.79 -4.68
N PHE A 40 2.17 12.35 -4.40
CA PHE A 40 3.03 13.00 -5.38
C PHE A 40 4.11 12.10 -5.99
N LEU A 41 4.27 10.87 -5.47
CA LEU A 41 5.34 9.96 -5.89
C LEU A 41 5.13 9.45 -7.31
N GLN A 42 6.17 9.56 -8.12
CA GLN A 42 6.19 9.03 -9.48
C GLN A 42 6.83 7.63 -9.54
N PRO A 43 6.43 6.75 -10.47
CA PRO A 43 7.00 5.41 -10.60
C PRO A 43 8.53 5.37 -10.73
N GLU A 44 9.14 6.38 -11.37
CA GLU A 44 10.58 6.48 -11.61
C GLU A 44 11.36 6.73 -10.32
N GLU A 45 10.70 7.25 -9.28
CA GLU A 45 11.31 7.49 -7.96
C GLU A 45 11.41 6.20 -7.12
N LEU A 46 10.69 5.14 -7.52
CA LEU A 46 10.70 3.84 -6.86
C LEU A 46 11.67 2.89 -7.59
N ASN A 47 12.88 2.76 -7.05
CA ASN A 47 13.90 1.83 -7.55
C ASN A 47 13.48 0.36 -7.43
N PHE A 48 12.53 0.05 -6.54
CA PHE A 48 11.98 -1.28 -6.32
C PHE A 48 10.46 -1.24 -6.34
N SER A 49 9.81 -2.36 -6.66
CA SER A 49 8.34 -2.41 -6.74
C SER A 49 7.63 -2.19 -5.41
N ILE A 50 8.31 -2.46 -4.30
CA ILE A 50 7.83 -2.22 -2.95
C ILE A 50 8.93 -1.51 -2.18
N MET A 51 8.63 -0.36 -1.62
CA MET A 51 9.54 0.40 -0.76
C MET A 51 8.80 0.86 0.49
N LYS A 52 9.52 1.05 1.60
CA LYS A 52 8.97 1.61 2.85
C LYS A 52 9.73 2.87 3.27
N GLY A 53 9.17 3.68 4.15
CA GLY A 53 9.91 4.82 4.67
C GLY A 53 9.21 5.53 5.82
N LEU A 54 9.80 6.65 6.21
CA LEU A 54 9.22 7.63 7.13
C LEU A 54 9.05 8.94 6.38
N ASP A 55 7.90 9.58 6.52
CA ASP A 55 7.67 10.90 5.94
C ASP A 55 8.26 12.02 6.81
N CYS A 56 8.06 13.28 6.40
CA CYS A 56 8.54 14.44 7.12
C CYS A 56 7.96 14.61 8.54
N LYS A 57 6.89 13.88 8.89
CA LYS A 57 6.28 13.83 10.23
C LYS A 57 6.62 12.55 11.00
N GLN A 58 7.62 11.78 10.54
CA GLN A 58 8.03 10.49 11.12
C GLN A 58 6.92 9.42 11.08
N ARG A 59 5.99 9.51 10.13
CA ARG A 59 4.91 8.54 9.95
C ARG A 59 5.38 7.42 9.02
N PRO A 60 5.18 6.13 9.39
CA PRO A 60 5.55 5.03 8.52
C PRO A 60 4.64 4.97 7.29
N PHE A 61 5.26 4.66 6.15
CA PHE A 61 4.55 4.44 4.90
C PHE A 61 5.16 3.26 4.11
N ILE A 62 4.36 2.70 3.21
CA ILE A 62 4.73 1.69 2.22
C ILE A 62 4.22 2.17 0.86
N SER A 63 5.09 2.23 -0.13
CA SER A 63 4.76 2.57 -1.51
C SER A 63 4.93 1.38 -2.43
N LEU A 64 3.96 1.17 -3.31
CA LEU A 64 3.88 0.09 -4.28
C LEU A 64 3.92 0.71 -5.68
N LYS A 65 4.88 0.27 -6.50
CA LYS A 65 4.90 0.56 -7.95
C LYS A 65 4.17 -0.58 -8.67
N LEU A 66 3.03 -0.26 -9.26
CA LEU A 66 2.13 -1.22 -9.90
C LEU A 66 2.03 -0.95 -11.40
N VAL A 67 1.58 -1.97 -12.14
CA VAL A 67 1.30 -1.88 -13.57
C VAL A 67 -0.18 -2.18 -13.79
N ASP A 68 -0.89 -1.32 -14.49
CA ASP A 68 -2.29 -1.55 -14.86
C ASP A 68 -2.41 -2.59 -16.00
N PRO A 69 -3.62 -3.08 -16.32
CA PRO A 69 -3.81 -4.02 -17.44
C PRO A 69 -3.40 -3.49 -18.83
N LYS A 70 -3.22 -2.18 -18.99
CA LYS A 70 -2.78 -1.53 -20.24
C LYS A 70 -1.27 -1.32 -20.28
N GLY A 71 -0.54 -1.69 -19.23
CA GLY A 71 0.90 -1.54 -19.12
C GLY A 71 1.36 -0.20 -18.52
N HIS A 72 0.46 0.64 -18.03
CA HIS A 72 0.82 1.91 -17.41
C HIS A 72 1.32 1.71 -15.98
N LEU A 73 2.41 2.41 -15.63
CA LEU A 73 2.95 2.42 -14.28
C LEU A 73 2.24 3.45 -13.42
N PHE A 74 1.94 3.09 -12.18
CA PHE A 74 1.40 4.01 -11.17
C PHE A 74 1.90 3.65 -9.76
N VAL A 75 1.76 4.58 -8.83
CA VAL A 75 2.22 4.41 -7.44
C VAL A 75 1.03 4.45 -6.48
N VAL A 76 1.01 3.49 -5.56
CA VAL A 76 0.05 3.41 -4.45
C VAL A 76 0.84 3.53 -3.14
N THR A 77 0.58 4.56 -2.32
CA THR A 77 1.24 4.73 -1.02
C THR A 77 0.28 4.59 0.16
N LEU A 78 0.47 3.55 0.96
CA LEU A 78 -0.20 3.36 2.24
C LEU A 78 0.60 4.05 3.35
N PHE A 79 -0.04 4.81 4.23
CA PHE A 79 0.65 5.46 5.35
C PHE A 79 -0.26 5.65 6.57
N GLN A 80 0.33 5.74 7.76
CA GLN A 80 -0.41 6.08 8.97
C GLN A 80 -0.57 7.61 9.07
N ARG A 81 -1.78 8.14 8.85
CA ARG A 81 -1.99 9.60 8.84
C ARG A 81 -1.91 10.23 10.24
N TYR A 82 -2.51 9.57 11.23
CA TYR A 82 -2.60 10.03 12.61
C TYR A 82 -1.81 9.10 13.52
N SER A 83 -0.97 9.65 14.40
CA SER A 83 -0.12 8.86 15.30
C SER A 83 -0.90 8.12 16.38
N SER A 84 -2.13 8.56 16.67
CA SER A 84 -3.02 7.94 17.65
C SER A 84 -3.95 6.87 17.04
N ASP A 85 -3.90 6.68 15.72
CA ASP A 85 -4.79 5.77 14.99
C ASP A 85 -3.91 4.76 14.22
N GLU A 86 -4.11 3.48 14.49
CA GLU A 86 -3.40 2.41 13.77
C GLU A 86 -3.88 2.28 12.32
N ALA A 87 -4.94 3.00 11.93
CA ALA A 87 -5.49 2.95 10.58
C ALA A 87 -4.55 3.53 9.52
N TRP A 88 -4.13 2.64 8.63
CA TRP A 88 -3.46 3.00 7.38
C TRP A 88 -4.44 3.67 6.42
N LYS A 89 -3.96 4.71 5.73
CA LYS A 89 -4.71 5.47 4.72
C LYS A 89 -3.99 5.35 3.38
N TYR A 90 -4.78 5.44 2.31
CA TYR A 90 -4.32 5.54 0.94
C TYR A 90 -4.89 6.84 0.35
N PRO A 91 -4.10 7.70 -0.33
CA PRO A 91 -4.66 8.82 -1.08
C PRO A 91 -5.51 8.31 -2.24
N TYR A 92 -6.78 8.68 -2.27
CA TYR A 92 -7.69 8.41 -3.40
C TYR A 92 -7.71 9.63 -4.33
N ASP A 93 -7.64 9.45 -5.65
CA ASP A 93 -7.62 10.56 -6.61
C ASP A 93 -8.98 10.80 -7.32
N LYS A 94 -9.41 12.06 -7.20
CA LYS A 94 -10.21 12.96 -8.05
C LYS A 94 -11.51 12.59 -8.79
N ASP A 95 -11.90 11.33 -9.01
CA ASP A 95 -13.16 11.09 -9.77
C ASP A 95 -14.45 11.22 -8.93
N GLY A 96 -14.31 11.64 -7.67
CA GLY A 96 -15.44 11.82 -6.76
C GLY A 96 -16.04 10.48 -6.34
N TRP A 97 -16.62 10.45 -5.13
CA TRP A 97 -17.27 9.28 -4.53
C TRP A 97 -16.35 8.23 -3.90
N THR A 98 -15.69 8.61 -2.80
CA THR A 98 -16.19 8.39 -1.42
C THR A 98 -15.05 8.65 -0.45
N TRP A 99 -15.30 9.49 0.55
CA TRP A 99 -14.46 9.55 1.76
C TRP A 99 -14.77 8.29 2.58
N GLY A 100 -14.23 7.15 2.14
CA GLY A 100 -14.41 5.84 2.75
C GLY A 100 -13.16 5.43 3.51
N SER A 101 -13.23 5.56 4.82
CA SER A 101 -12.39 4.89 5.80
C SER A 101 -12.17 3.40 5.49
N SER A 102 -11.03 2.89 5.98
CA SER A 102 -10.60 1.47 6.05
C SER A 102 -10.22 0.77 4.75
N PHE A 103 -9.33 -0.21 4.92
CA PHE A 103 -8.77 -1.12 3.92
C PHE A 103 -9.86 -1.91 3.16
N ASP A 104 -11.10 -1.90 3.65
CA ASP A 104 -12.26 -2.56 3.05
C ASP A 104 -12.59 -2.01 1.64
N GLY A 105 -12.37 -0.71 1.39
CA GLY A 105 -12.53 -0.11 0.06
C GLY A 105 -11.44 -0.52 -0.93
N PHE A 106 -10.25 -0.90 -0.44
CA PHE A 106 -9.15 -1.41 -1.25
C PHE A 106 -9.43 -2.84 -1.71
N GLU A 107 -9.98 -3.69 -0.84
CA GLU A 107 -10.42 -5.05 -1.21
C GLU A 107 -11.56 -5.01 -2.24
N ALA A 108 -12.58 -4.16 -2.05
CA ALA A 108 -13.67 -4.01 -3.02
C ALA A 108 -13.18 -3.54 -4.40
N SER A 109 -12.10 -2.76 -4.47
CA SER A 109 -11.49 -2.33 -5.73
C SER A 109 -10.74 -3.47 -6.42
N PHE A 110 -10.04 -4.32 -5.66
CA PHE A 110 -9.43 -5.54 -6.18
C PHE A 110 -10.45 -6.58 -6.64
N ASP A 111 -11.53 -6.76 -5.89
CA ASP A 111 -12.60 -7.69 -6.25
C ASP A 111 -13.38 -7.22 -7.47
N ARG A 112 -13.54 -5.90 -7.66
CA ARG A 112 -14.07 -5.35 -8.91
C ARG A 112 -13.14 -5.64 -10.10
N ILE A 113 -11.83 -5.43 -9.95
CA ILE A 113 -10.82 -5.78 -10.97
C ILE A 113 -10.83 -7.29 -11.29
N ARG A 114 -11.09 -8.15 -10.29
CA ARG A 114 -11.26 -9.60 -10.50
C ARG A 114 -12.56 -9.95 -11.21
N SER A 115 -13.66 -9.26 -10.89
CA SER A 115 -14.97 -9.51 -11.48
C SER A 115 -15.09 -9.03 -12.94
N GLU A 116 -14.25 -8.10 -13.38
CA GLU A 116 -14.26 -7.55 -14.74
C GLU A 116 -13.36 -8.34 -15.73
N LYS A 117 -12.87 -9.53 -15.36
CA LYS A 117 -11.98 -10.34 -16.20
C LYS A 117 -12.44 -11.80 -16.36
N ASP A 118 -13.34 -12.01 -17.32
CA ASP A 118 -13.27 -13.18 -18.22
C ASP A 118 -12.03 -12.98 -19.13
N TYR A 119 -10.88 -13.50 -18.72
CA TYR A 119 -9.73 -13.65 -19.63
C TYR A 119 -9.15 -15.05 -19.41
N ASP A 120 -9.39 -15.91 -20.40
CA ASP A 120 -8.69 -17.18 -20.56
C ASP A 120 -7.19 -16.91 -20.82
N PHE A 121 -6.33 -17.47 -19.97
CA PHE A 121 -4.89 -17.57 -20.18
C PHE A 121 -4.55 -18.81 -21.01
#